data_AF-A0A5J4QQF8-F1
#
_entry.id   AF-A0A5J4QQF8-F1
#
_cell.length_a   1.000
_cell.length_b   1.000
_cell.length_c   1.000
_cell.angle_alpha   90.00
_cell.angle_beta   90.00
_cell.angle_gamma   90.00
#
_symmetry.space_group_name_H-M   'P 1'
#
loop_
_entity.id
_entity.type
_entity.pdbx_description
1 polymer ?
#
loop_
_entity_poly.entity_id
_entity_poly.type
_entity_poly.pdbx_seq_one_letter_code
_entity_poly.pdbx_strand_id
1 'polypeptide(L)'
;SAAGNEVIKRMEWLVRTISYKRELHITMRDLRSFIAYMISRDCSCEDVSKLLQEYADNPEKYWQYYYFNITSSDLLQSGDRLIKLLQETDIADVAVPSIDRDLYFGLHSTKEYIDFAERSNDILDEFNRYKILLPAHEQDDELITILRIRHKSFVRHQYYEGKFKFTKRLPYQSLEDFSGILSGDVSKIETAKHNLAYAISTSEGCSDKELSANHLILSSTRVDDPISKSYRRFPLDEFELFVNTTSHLVEYIEYESDSLIFRHKKDKNIRLTVSLDLFEMLHFIEQGFSPSVNDLRGKFVELQIFKNLLENKPYREVIVTKNSKDFFKISLEDGNKIALSSL
;
A
#
# COMPACT_ATOMS: atom_id res chain seq x y z
N SER A 1 -22.86 -20.73 -6.06
CA SER A 1 -21.93 -20.83 -4.91
C SER A 1 -21.29 -19.46 -4.69
N ALA A 2 -21.31 -18.92 -3.46
CA ALA A 2 -20.73 -17.60 -3.15
C ALA A 2 -19.19 -17.61 -3.04
N ALA A 3 -18.58 -18.79 -2.92
CA ALA A 3 -17.15 -18.97 -2.75
C ALA A 3 -16.31 -18.43 -3.93
N GLY A 4 -16.76 -18.68 -5.16
CA GLY A 4 -16.08 -18.19 -6.36
C GLY A 4 -16.00 -16.66 -6.40
N ASN A 5 -17.10 -15.98 -6.07
CA ASN A 5 -17.13 -14.51 -6.04
C ASN A 5 -16.18 -13.94 -4.98
N GLU A 6 -16.04 -14.61 -3.84
CA GLU A 6 -15.11 -14.19 -2.78
C GLU A 6 -13.65 -14.35 -3.23
N VAL A 7 -13.29 -15.46 -3.87
CA VAL A 7 -11.93 -15.68 -4.42
C VAL A 7 -11.63 -14.65 -5.52
N ILE A 8 -12.58 -14.40 -6.42
CA ILE A 8 -12.45 -13.38 -7.49
C ILE A 8 -12.23 -12.00 -6.88
N LYS A 9 -13.03 -11.60 -5.89
CA LYS A 9 -12.87 -10.32 -5.19
C LYS A 9 -11.47 -10.16 -4.59
N ARG A 10 -10.92 -11.21 -3.98
CA ARG A 10 -9.57 -11.16 -3.39
C ARG A 10 -8.47 -11.06 -4.44
N MET A 11 -8.66 -11.68 -5.61
CA MET A 11 -7.80 -11.50 -6.77
C MET A 11 -7.87 -10.07 -7.32
N GLU A 12 -9.09 -9.52 -7.44
CA GLU A 12 -9.30 -8.13 -7.88
C GLU A 12 -8.52 -7.14 -7.00
N TRP A 13 -8.49 -7.33 -5.68
CA TRP A 13 -7.70 -6.47 -4.79
C TRP A 13 -6.19 -6.51 -5.07
N LEU A 14 -5.63 -7.67 -5.46
CA LEU A 14 -4.22 -7.75 -5.84
C LEU A 14 -3.94 -7.01 -7.15
N VAL A 15 -4.81 -7.19 -8.14
CA VAL A 15 -4.68 -6.49 -9.43
C VAL A 15 -4.87 -4.97 -9.26
N ARG A 16 -5.82 -4.55 -8.42
CA ARG A 16 -6.02 -3.12 -8.06
C ARG A 16 -4.80 -2.52 -7.39
N THR A 17 -4.15 -3.27 -6.50
CA THR A 17 -2.91 -2.84 -5.84
C THR A 17 -1.85 -2.44 -6.87
N ILE A 18 -1.67 -3.28 -7.90
CA ILE A 18 -0.72 -3.00 -8.99
C ILE A 18 -1.14 -1.81 -9.83
N SER A 19 -2.43 -1.72 -10.16
CA SER A 19 -2.98 -0.58 -10.91
C SER A 19 -2.69 0.75 -10.19
N TYR A 20 -2.93 0.80 -8.88
CA TYR A 20 -2.70 1.99 -8.06
C TYR A 20 -1.22 2.30 -7.77
N LYS A 21 -0.32 1.31 -7.92
CA LYS A 21 1.13 1.53 -7.84
C LYS A 21 1.66 2.35 -9.01
N ARG A 22 0.91 2.42 -10.13
CA ARG A 22 1.21 3.24 -11.33
C ARG A 22 2.52 2.88 -12.05
N GLU A 23 3.08 1.69 -11.79
CA GLU A 23 4.27 1.20 -12.49
C GLU A 23 3.95 0.59 -13.86
N LEU A 24 2.71 0.13 -14.05
CA LEU A 24 2.24 -0.47 -15.29
C LEU A 24 0.80 -0.06 -15.57
N HIS A 25 0.55 0.47 -16.77
CA HIS A 25 -0.81 0.58 -17.30
C HIS A 25 -1.27 -0.80 -17.79
N ILE A 26 -2.15 -1.44 -17.02
CA ILE A 26 -2.65 -2.77 -17.33
C ILE A 26 -3.55 -2.71 -18.58
N THR A 27 -3.21 -3.47 -19.62
CA THR A 27 -4.03 -3.60 -20.82
C THR A 27 -4.82 -4.91 -20.85
N MET A 28 -5.82 -5.00 -21.72
CA MET A 28 -6.56 -6.26 -21.95
C MET A 28 -5.65 -7.42 -22.41
N ARG A 29 -4.54 -7.12 -23.06
CA ARG A 29 -3.54 -8.14 -23.45
C ARG A 29 -2.88 -8.73 -22.21
N ASP A 30 -2.47 -7.88 -21.28
CA ASP A 30 -1.80 -8.29 -20.05
C ASP A 30 -2.74 -9.11 -19.18
N LEU A 31 -4.01 -8.70 -19.05
CA LEU A 31 -5.04 -9.47 -18.34
C LEU A 31 -5.27 -10.85 -18.95
N ARG A 32 -5.32 -10.94 -20.29
CA ARG A 32 -5.49 -12.25 -20.97
C ARG A 32 -4.29 -13.17 -20.74
N SER A 33 -3.08 -12.63 -20.85
CA SER A 33 -1.84 -13.39 -20.56
C SER A 33 -1.81 -13.86 -19.10
N PHE A 34 -2.19 -12.98 -18.18
CA PHE A 34 -2.28 -13.28 -16.75
C PHE A 34 -3.28 -14.40 -16.43
N ILE A 35 -4.48 -14.34 -16.99
CA ILE A 35 -5.50 -15.39 -16.80
C ILE A 35 -5.01 -16.73 -17.36
N ALA A 36 -4.38 -16.72 -18.55
CA ALA A 36 -3.81 -17.92 -19.14
C ALA A 36 -2.73 -18.53 -18.21
N TYR A 37 -1.82 -17.69 -17.72
CA TYR A 37 -0.77 -18.11 -16.80
C TYR A 37 -1.34 -18.63 -15.46
N MET A 38 -2.39 -18.03 -14.92
CA MET A 38 -3.03 -18.51 -13.69
C MET A 38 -3.59 -19.92 -13.84
N ILE A 39 -4.12 -20.25 -15.03
CA ILE A 39 -4.75 -21.55 -15.30
C ILE A 39 -3.69 -22.63 -15.56
N SER A 40 -2.72 -22.36 -16.43
CA SER A 40 -1.78 -23.40 -16.90
C SER A 40 -0.35 -23.25 -16.39
N ARG A 41 0.06 -22.09 -15.85
CA ARG A 41 1.46 -21.80 -15.45
C ARG A 41 2.49 -22.12 -16.55
N ASP A 42 2.09 -21.97 -17.81
CA ASP A 42 2.84 -22.38 -19.01
C ASP A 42 3.16 -23.89 -19.10
N CYS A 43 2.44 -24.73 -18.36
CA CYS A 43 2.55 -26.19 -18.41
C CYS A 43 1.55 -26.81 -19.39
N SER A 44 1.98 -27.84 -20.11
CA SER A 44 1.09 -28.72 -20.87
C SER A 44 0.47 -29.80 -19.97
N CYS A 45 -0.57 -30.49 -20.44
CA CYS A 45 -1.18 -31.61 -19.70
C CYS A 45 -0.18 -32.75 -19.40
N GLU A 46 0.78 -32.97 -20.29
CA GLU A 46 1.84 -33.97 -20.09
C GLU A 46 2.80 -33.55 -18.98
N ASP A 47 3.10 -32.25 -18.89
CA ASP A 47 3.98 -31.70 -17.86
C ASP A 47 3.36 -31.84 -16.48
N VAL A 48 2.05 -31.59 -16.34
CA VAL A 48 1.34 -31.75 -15.05
C VAL A 48 1.47 -33.18 -14.51
N SER A 49 1.33 -34.18 -15.39
CA SER A 49 1.47 -35.58 -14.98
C SER A 49 2.88 -35.92 -14.53
N LYS A 50 3.90 -35.39 -15.21
CA LYS A 50 5.31 -35.55 -14.83
C LYS A 50 5.63 -34.84 -13.51
N LEU A 51 5.15 -33.61 -13.34
CA LEU A 51 5.35 -32.81 -12.13
C LEU A 51 4.79 -33.52 -10.88
N LEU A 52 3.59 -34.11 -10.97
CA LEU A 52 2.99 -34.85 -9.86
C LEU A 52 3.77 -36.12 -9.51
N GLN A 53 4.36 -36.80 -10.50
CA GLN A 53 5.20 -37.97 -10.26
C GLN A 53 6.57 -37.59 -9.68
N GLU A 54 7.18 -36.53 -10.19
CA GLU A 54 8.51 -36.04 -9.77
C GLU A 54 8.48 -35.48 -8.35
N TYR A 55 7.40 -34.78 -7.97
CA TYR A 55 7.27 -34.13 -6.67
C TYR A 55 6.37 -34.87 -5.68
N ALA A 56 6.14 -36.17 -5.88
CA ALA A 56 5.33 -36.99 -5.00
C ALA A 56 5.79 -36.94 -3.52
N ASP A 57 7.11 -36.91 -3.30
CA ASP A 57 7.71 -36.86 -1.96
C ASP A 57 7.96 -35.44 -1.44
N ASN A 58 7.83 -34.43 -2.31
CA ASN A 58 8.14 -33.01 -2.02
C ASN A 58 6.97 -32.11 -2.44
N PRO A 59 5.84 -32.19 -1.73
CA PRO A 59 4.60 -31.59 -2.17
C PRO A 59 4.67 -30.06 -2.25
N GLU A 60 5.52 -29.42 -1.43
CA GLU A 60 5.70 -27.96 -1.44
C GLU A 60 6.13 -27.41 -2.80
N LYS A 61 6.77 -28.24 -3.65
CA LYS A 61 7.19 -27.87 -5.00
C LYS A 61 6.01 -27.81 -5.96
N TYR A 62 5.16 -28.84 -5.98
CA TYR A 62 4.00 -28.81 -6.86
C TYR A 62 2.90 -27.87 -6.34
N TRP A 63 2.84 -27.60 -5.02
CA TRP A 63 1.92 -26.60 -4.47
C TRP A 63 2.10 -25.22 -5.11
N GLN A 64 3.31 -24.87 -5.57
CA GLN A 64 3.55 -23.58 -6.23
C GLN A 64 2.75 -23.39 -7.52
N TYR A 65 2.26 -24.46 -8.13
CA TYR A 65 1.43 -24.41 -9.33
C TYR A 65 -0.05 -24.12 -9.03
N TYR A 66 -0.49 -24.21 -7.77
CA TYR A 66 -1.84 -23.80 -7.41
C TYR A 66 -2.07 -22.31 -7.67
N TYR A 67 -3.32 -21.96 -7.97
CA TYR A 67 -3.72 -20.60 -8.28
C TYR A 67 -3.40 -19.60 -7.15
N PHE A 68 -3.51 -20.04 -5.88
CA PHE A 68 -3.24 -19.15 -4.73
C PHE A 68 -1.76 -18.77 -4.61
N ASN A 69 -0.83 -19.55 -5.19
CA ASN A 69 0.59 -19.24 -5.21
C ASN A 69 0.98 -18.33 -6.40
N ILE A 70 0.05 -17.54 -6.96
CA ILE A 70 0.30 -16.67 -8.12
C ILE A 70 1.35 -15.58 -7.84
N THR A 71 1.41 -15.11 -6.60
CA THR A 71 2.37 -14.12 -6.12
C THR A 71 3.69 -14.73 -5.65
N SER A 72 3.84 -16.06 -5.70
CA SER A 72 5.08 -16.72 -5.31
C SER A 72 6.19 -16.46 -6.32
N SER A 73 7.37 -16.03 -5.83
CA SER A 73 8.60 -15.93 -6.61
C SER A 73 9.56 -17.11 -6.39
N ASP A 74 9.18 -18.06 -5.52
CA ASP A 74 10.09 -19.08 -4.98
C ASP A 74 10.58 -20.09 -6.03
N LEU A 75 9.76 -20.41 -7.03
CA LEU A 75 10.05 -21.48 -8.01
C LEU A 75 9.77 -21.11 -9.47
N LEU A 76 8.93 -20.11 -9.73
CA LEU A 76 8.48 -19.75 -11.08
C LEU A 76 8.79 -18.28 -11.35
N GLN A 77 9.81 -18.01 -12.14
CA GLN A 77 10.03 -16.67 -12.67
C GLN A 77 9.31 -16.54 -14.01
N SER A 78 8.33 -15.64 -14.07
CA SER A 78 7.67 -15.32 -15.33
C SER A 78 8.37 -14.15 -16.03
N GLY A 79 8.40 -14.18 -17.36
CA GLY A 79 8.80 -13.03 -18.17
C GLY A 79 7.74 -11.93 -18.23
N ASP A 80 6.49 -12.24 -17.87
CA ASP A 80 5.36 -11.31 -17.91
C ASP A 80 5.52 -10.21 -16.85
N ARG A 81 5.29 -8.96 -17.26
CA ARG A 81 5.45 -7.79 -16.41
C ARG A 81 4.43 -7.74 -15.27
N LEU A 82 3.18 -8.09 -15.54
CA LEU A 82 2.12 -8.06 -14.52
C LEU A 82 2.38 -9.11 -13.43
N ILE A 83 2.88 -10.29 -13.83
CA ILE A 83 3.22 -11.36 -12.89
C ILE A 83 4.42 -10.97 -12.03
N LYS A 84 5.45 -10.35 -12.59
CA LYS A 84 6.57 -9.83 -11.81
C LYS A 84 6.12 -8.83 -10.74
N LEU A 85 5.21 -7.91 -11.10
CA LEU A 85 4.66 -6.95 -10.15
C LEU A 85 3.82 -7.62 -9.05
N LEU A 86 3.08 -8.68 -9.38
CA LEU A 86 2.38 -9.50 -8.38
C LEU A 86 3.35 -10.22 -7.44
N GLN A 87 4.49 -10.69 -7.96
CA GLN A 87 5.52 -11.35 -7.19
C GLN A 87 6.28 -10.40 -6.26
N GLU A 88 6.49 -9.15 -6.68
CA GLU A 88 7.04 -8.10 -5.81
C GLU A 88 6.09 -7.70 -4.67
N THR A 89 4.79 -7.95 -4.85
CA THR A 89 3.73 -7.60 -3.90
C THR A 89 3.15 -8.85 -3.24
N ASP A 90 4.02 -9.82 -2.90
CA ASP A 90 3.59 -11.09 -2.34
C ASP A 90 2.93 -10.93 -0.97
N ILE A 91 1.67 -11.35 -0.91
CA ILE A 91 0.85 -11.41 0.32
C ILE A 91 1.47 -12.29 1.41
N ALA A 92 2.34 -13.23 1.05
CA ALA A 92 3.01 -14.10 2.02
C ALA A 92 4.13 -13.39 2.79
N ASP A 93 4.64 -12.27 2.28
CA ASP A 93 5.67 -11.46 2.94
C ASP A 93 5.07 -10.46 3.94
N VAL A 94 3.74 -10.30 3.93
CA VAL A 94 3.01 -9.42 4.88
C VAL A 94 2.74 -10.17 6.17
N ALA A 95 3.43 -9.78 7.24
CA ALA A 95 3.27 -10.39 8.57
C ALA A 95 1.97 -9.96 9.26
N VAL A 96 1.18 -10.94 9.71
CA VAL A 96 0.02 -10.76 10.59
C VAL A 96 0.20 -11.70 11.79
N PRO A 97 0.92 -11.26 12.85
CA PRO A 97 1.49 -12.16 13.85
C PRO A 97 0.51 -13.12 14.53
N SER A 98 -0.71 -12.67 14.84
CA SER A 98 -1.72 -13.53 15.47
C SER A 98 -2.14 -14.67 14.54
N ILE A 99 -2.36 -14.34 13.26
CA ILE A 99 -2.83 -15.29 12.25
C ILE A 99 -1.68 -16.19 11.80
N ASP A 100 -0.46 -15.65 11.63
CA ASP A 100 0.73 -16.41 11.29
C ASP A 100 1.06 -17.47 12.32
N ARG A 101 0.98 -17.11 13.60
CA ARG A 101 1.17 -18.05 14.71
C ARG A 101 0.18 -19.20 14.62
N ASP A 102 -1.10 -18.89 14.47
CA ASP A 102 -2.15 -19.90 14.43
C ASP A 102 -2.02 -20.78 13.16
N LEU A 103 -1.67 -20.19 12.02
CA LEU A 103 -1.36 -20.90 10.77
C LEU A 103 -0.12 -21.79 10.86
N TYR A 104 0.89 -21.41 11.64
CA TYR A 104 2.12 -22.17 11.80
C TYR A 104 1.91 -23.34 12.76
N PHE A 105 1.40 -23.07 13.97
CA PHE A 105 1.28 -24.07 15.05
C PHE A 105 -0.02 -24.87 15.04
N GLY A 106 -1.14 -24.27 14.64
CA GLY A 106 -2.46 -24.91 14.66
C GLY A 106 -2.68 -25.83 13.46
N LEU A 107 -3.58 -26.81 13.59
CA LEU A 107 -4.07 -27.59 12.45
C LEU A 107 -5.09 -26.75 11.68
N HIS A 108 -5.03 -26.79 10.35
CA HIS A 108 -6.00 -26.09 9.50
C HIS A 108 -7.33 -26.82 9.55
N SER A 109 -8.40 -26.11 9.86
CA SER A 109 -9.74 -26.68 9.99
C SER A 109 -10.67 -26.17 8.91
N THR A 110 -11.51 -27.04 8.33
CA THR A 110 -12.48 -26.66 7.28
C THR A 110 -13.41 -25.52 7.70
N LYS A 111 -13.71 -25.39 9.00
CA LYS A 111 -14.55 -24.31 9.56
C LYS A 111 -13.97 -22.92 9.33
N GLU A 112 -12.65 -22.80 9.25
CA GLU A 112 -11.92 -21.54 9.04
C GLU A 112 -11.77 -21.17 7.56
N TYR A 113 -12.26 -22.00 6.64
CA TYR A 113 -12.16 -21.80 5.20
C TYR A 113 -13.55 -21.77 4.55
N ILE A 114 -13.64 -21.20 3.35
CA ILE A 114 -14.86 -21.11 2.57
C ILE A 114 -15.21 -22.49 1.99
N ASP A 115 -16.50 -22.83 1.99
CA ASP A 115 -16.98 -24.10 1.46
C ASP A 115 -17.19 -24.06 -0.06
N PHE A 116 -16.62 -25.05 -0.77
CA PHE A 116 -16.77 -25.21 -2.22
C PHE A 116 -17.68 -26.41 -2.53
N ALA A 117 -18.78 -26.17 -3.23
CA ALA A 117 -19.79 -27.20 -3.51
C ALA A 117 -19.29 -28.33 -4.44
N GLU A 118 -18.35 -28.05 -5.34
CA GLU A 118 -17.91 -28.96 -6.40
C GLU A 118 -16.47 -29.46 -6.22
N ARG A 119 -15.81 -29.12 -5.11
CA ARG A 119 -14.40 -29.49 -4.88
C ARG A 119 -14.31 -30.88 -4.24
N SER A 120 -13.72 -31.83 -4.95
CA SER A 120 -13.54 -33.21 -4.46
C SER A 120 -12.33 -33.40 -3.55
N ASN A 121 -11.29 -32.57 -3.71
CA ASN A 121 -10.01 -32.74 -3.02
C ASN A 121 -9.88 -31.71 -1.88
N ASP A 122 -9.69 -32.20 -0.66
CA ASP A 122 -9.35 -31.38 0.50
C ASP A 122 -7.83 -31.23 0.64
N ILE A 123 -7.34 -30.02 0.38
CA ILE A 123 -5.92 -29.69 0.49
C ILE A 123 -5.48 -29.48 1.95
N LEU A 124 -6.42 -29.24 2.87
CA LEU A 124 -6.11 -28.97 4.28
C LEU A 124 -5.56 -30.20 4.99
N ASP A 125 -6.12 -31.38 4.71
CA ASP A 125 -5.60 -32.66 5.22
C ASP A 125 -4.17 -32.89 4.75
N GLU A 126 -3.86 -32.53 3.51
CA GLU A 126 -2.50 -32.61 3.00
C GLU A 126 -1.57 -31.63 3.71
N PHE A 127 -1.95 -30.36 3.84
CA PHE A 127 -1.17 -29.36 4.58
C PHE A 127 -0.91 -29.81 6.02
N ASN A 128 -1.92 -30.37 6.69
CA ASN A 128 -1.81 -30.88 8.05
C ASN A 128 -0.88 -32.09 8.15
N ARG A 129 -0.85 -32.99 7.16
CA ARG A 129 0.10 -34.12 7.14
C ARG A 129 1.56 -33.68 7.03
N TYR A 130 1.82 -32.59 6.31
CA TYR A 130 3.17 -32.06 6.08
C TYR A 130 3.58 -30.94 7.05
N LYS A 131 2.77 -30.67 8.09
CA LYS A 131 3.16 -29.78 9.18
C LYS A 131 4.20 -30.46 10.06
N ILE A 132 5.29 -29.75 10.27
CA ILE A 132 6.41 -30.20 11.09
C ILE A 132 6.66 -29.12 12.15
N LEU A 133 6.64 -29.53 13.42
CA LEU A 133 6.97 -28.68 14.56
C LEU A 133 8.23 -29.23 15.20
N LEU A 134 9.37 -28.60 14.91
CA LEU A 134 10.67 -28.98 15.45
C LEU A 134 11.22 -27.87 16.35
N PRO A 135 11.80 -28.20 17.51
CA PRO A 135 12.55 -27.26 18.33
C PRO A 135 13.65 -26.56 17.54
N ALA A 136 13.93 -25.30 17.86
CA ALA A 136 14.89 -24.47 17.09
C ALA A 136 16.32 -25.06 16.98
N HIS A 137 16.72 -25.93 17.91
CA HIS A 137 18.05 -26.56 17.90
C HIS A 137 18.14 -27.80 17.00
N GLU A 138 17.01 -28.32 16.53
CA GLU A 138 16.93 -29.47 15.61
C GLU A 138 16.70 -29.02 14.15
N GLN A 139 16.61 -27.71 13.91
CA GLN A 139 16.36 -27.14 12.59
C GLN A 139 17.67 -26.93 11.84
N ASP A 140 17.83 -27.60 10.70
CA ASP A 140 18.87 -27.30 9.72
C ASP A 140 18.42 -26.24 8.70
N ASP A 141 19.36 -25.68 7.93
CA ASP A 141 19.08 -24.60 6.97
C ASP A 141 18.14 -25.04 5.83
N GLU A 142 18.21 -26.31 5.42
CA GLU A 142 17.39 -26.88 4.33
C GLU A 142 15.93 -27.00 4.78
N LEU A 143 15.71 -27.56 5.96
CA LEU A 143 14.43 -27.67 6.62
C LEU A 143 13.82 -26.30 6.91
N ILE A 144 14.60 -25.32 7.35
CA ILE A 144 14.11 -23.94 7.54
C ILE A 144 13.57 -23.38 6.22
N THR A 145 14.28 -23.64 5.11
CA THR A 145 13.86 -23.20 3.78
C THR A 145 12.54 -23.87 3.36
N ILE A 146 12.42 -25.19 3.56
CA ILE A 146 11.19 -25.94 3.30
C ILE A 146 10.02 -25.43 4.16
N LEU A 147 10.25 -25.24 5.46
CA LEU A 147 9.25 -24.72 6.39
C LEU A 147 8.76 -23.33 5.99
N ARG A 148 9.66 -22.47 5.50
CA ARG A 148 9.30 -21.15 4.95
C ARG A 148 8.42 -21.27 3.71
N ILE A 149 8.78 -22.11 2.74
CA ILE A 149 7.98 -22.32 1.52
C ILE A 149 6.59 -22.86 1.86
N ARG A 150 6.51 -23.83 2.78
CA ARG A 150 5.23 -24.39 3.27
C ARG A 150 4.40 -23.32 3.95
N HIS A 151 4.98 -22.57 4.89
CA HIS A 151 4.28 -21.53 5.62
C HIS A 151 3.76 -20.42 4.68
N LYS A 152 4.59 -19.95 3.75
CA LYS A 152 4.17 -19.00 2.71
C LYS A 152 2.99 -19.53 1.91
N SER A 153 3.03 -20.80 1.49
CA SER A 153 1.92 -21.45 0.78
C SER A 153 0.64 -21.48 1.62
N PHE A 154 0.73 -21.71 2.94
CA PHE A 154 -0.41 -21.67 3.85
C PHE A 154 -1.00 -20.26 3.96
N VAL A 155 -0.15 -19.23 4.05
CA VAL A 155 -0.58 -17.83 4.10
C VAL A 155 -1.31 -17.46 2.81
N ARG A 156 -0.75 -17.81 1.63
CA ARG A 156 -1.39 -17.54 0.34
C ARG A 156 -2.72 -18.29 0.20
N HIS A 157 -2.79 -19.56 0.59
CA HIS A 157 -4.04 -20.33 0.61
C HIS A 157 -5.09 -19.69 1.52
N GLN A 158 -4.70 -19.32 2.75
CA GLN A 158 -5.59 -18.62 3.69
C GLN A 158 -6.08 -17.29 3.10
N TYR A 159 -5.21 -16.51 2.46
CA TYR A 159 -5.63 -15.26 1.83
C TYR A 159 -6.78 -15.47 0.85
N TYR A 160 -6.76 -16.49 -0.01
CA TYR A 160 -7.84 -16.71 -0.98
C TYR A 160 -9.08 -17.37 -0.38
N GLU A 161 -8.88 -18.36 0.51
CA GLU A 161 -9.96 -19.26 0.92
C GLU A 161 -10.36 -19.14 2.40
N GLY A 162 -9.57 -18.47 3.23
CA GLY A 162 -9.79 -18.34 4.66
C GLY A 162 -10.91 -17.35 5.03
N LYS A 163 -11.61 -17.61 6.13
CA LYS A 163 -12.64 -16.77 6.74
C LYS A 163 -12.01 -15.78 7.72
N PHE A 164 -11.43 -14.70 7.21
CA PHE A 164 -10.83 -13.63 8.00
C PHE A 164 -10.84 -12.29 7.23
N LYS A 165 -10.42 -11.18 7.88
CA LYS A 165 -10.24 -9.90 7.18
C LYS A 165 -9.01 -9.96 6.28
N PHE A 166 -9.18 -10.45 5.05
CA PHE A 166 -8.09 -10.65 4.08
C PHE A 166 -7.34 -9.36 3.72
N THR A 167 -7.98 -8.18 3.82
CA THR A 167 -7.32 -6.91 3.51
C THR A 167 -6.12 -6.60 4.41
N LYS A 168 -6.03 -7.24 5.59
CA LYS A 168 -4.84 -7.14 6.47
C LYS A 168 -3.56 -7.75 5.88
N ARG A 169 -3.69 -8.62 4.87
CA ARG A 169 -2.57 -9.27 4.16
C ARG A 169 -2.18 -8.57 2.87
N LEU A 170 -2.92 -7.52 2.49
CA LEU A 170 -2.51 -6.71 1.35
C LEU A 170 -1.23 -5.95 1.74
N PRO A 171 -0.27 -5.80 0.82
CA PRO A 171 1.01 -5.14 1.13
C PRO A 171 0.86 -3.69 1.61
N TYR A 172 -0.20 -3.02 1.17
CA TYR A 172 -0.51 -1.64 1.50
C TYR A 172 -1.63 -1.56 2.54
N GLN A 173 -1.35 -1.01 3.73
CA GLN A 173 -2.32 -0.92 4.82
C GLN A 173 -3.44 0.08 4.53
N SER A 174 -3.08 1.18 3.85
CA SER A 174 -4.00 2.26 3.50
C SER A 174 -4.76 2.03 2.19
N LEU A 175 -4.65 0.84 1.60
CA LEU A 175 -5.21 0.52 0.28
C LEU A 175 -6.75 0.56 0.24
N GLU A 176 -7.39 0.02 1.28
CA GLU A 176 -8.86 0.02 1.41
C GLU A 176 -9.39 1.45 1.49
N ASP A 177 -8.73 2.30 2.28
CA ASP A 177 -9.06 3.72 2.43
C ASP A 177 -8.80 4.48 1.12
N PHE A 178 -7.65 4.25 0.48
CA PHE A 178 -7.29 4.89 -0.79
C PHE A 178 -8.29 4.56 -1.90
N SER A 179 -8.63 3.28 -2.08
CA SER A 179 -9.67 2.84 -3.03
C SER A 179 -11.03 3.46 -2.71
N GLY A 180 -11.36 3.56 -1.42
CA GLY A 180 -12.58 4.21 -0.95
C GLY A 180 -12.64 5.72 -1.19
N ILE A 181 -11.50 6.41 -1.28
CA ILE A 181 -11.43 7.83 -1.66
C ILE A 181 -11.56 7.98 -3.18
N LEU A 182 -10.90 7.09 -3.94
CA LEU A 182 -10.95 7.06 -5.40
C LEU A 182 -12.36 6.82 -5.95
N SER A 183 -13.24 6.16 -5.19
CA SER A 183 -14.65 5.99 -5.57
C SER A 183 -15.47 7.30 -5.58
N GLY A 184 -14.87 8.43 -5.18
CA GLY A 184 -15.48 9.77 -5.34
C GLY A 184 -16.40 10.22 -4.21
N ASP A 185 -16.35 9.58 -3.03
CA ASP A 185 -17.11 10.03 -1.86
C ASP A 185 -16.56 11.37 -1.34
N VAL A 186 -17.36 12.44 -1.48
CA VAL A 186 -16.98 13.81 -1.12
C VAL A 186 -16.55 13.91 0.35
N SER A 187 -17.20 13.18 1.25
CA SER A 187 -16.90 13.22 2.69
C SER A 187 -15.50 12.64 2.99
N LYS A 188 -15.15 11.56 2.30
CA LYS A 188 -13.84 10.91 2.40
C LYS A 188 -12.75 11.75 1.77
N ILE A 189 -13.02 12.41 0.65
CA ILE A 189 -12.07 13.32 -0.01
C ILE A 189 -11.72 14.49 0.92
N GLU A 190 -12.70 15.10 1.57
CA GLU A 190 -12.44 16.21 2.50
C GLU A 190 -11.64 15.75 3.72
N THR A 191 -11.94 14.58 4.28
CA THR A 191 -11.15 14.01 5.39
C THR A 191 -9.73 13.68 4.94
N ALA A 192 -9.57 13.06 3.77
CA ALA A 192 -8.27 12.77 3.18
C ALA A 192 -7.44 14.03 2.92
N LYS A 193 -8.07 15.14 2.52
CA LYS A 193 -7.41 16.44 2.35
C LYS A 193 -6.78 16.94 3.66
N HIS A 194 -7.50 16.82 4.77
CA HIS A 194 -7.01 17.23 6.08
C HIS A 194 -5.89 16.31 6.57
N ASN A 195 -6.07 14.99 6.45
CA ASN A 195 -5.06 14.01 6.85
C ASN A 195 -3.77 14.18 6.03
N LEU A 196 -3.89 14.44 4.73
CA LEU A 196 -2.76 14.67 3.84
C LEU A 196 -2.00 15.96 4.22
N ALA A 197 -2.72 17.05 4.51
CA ALA A 197 -2.09 18.28 4.97
C ALA A 197 -1.40 18.11 6.34
N TYR A 198 -2.02 17.37 7.25
CA TYR A 198 -1.44 17.03 8.55
C TYR A 198 -0.19 16.17 8.43
N ALA A 199 -0.21 15.13 7.59
CA ALA A 199 0.93 14.27 7.34
C ALA A 199 2.10 15.03 6.71
N ILE A 200 1.84 15.92 5.74
CA ILE A 200 2.88 16.79 5.17
C ILE A 200 3.45 17.71 6.25
N SER A 201 2.61 18.32 7.09
CA SER A 201 3.05 19.19 8.19
C SER A 201 3.91 18.45 9.22
N THR A 202 3.53 17.21 9.55
CA THR A 202 4.27 16.33 10.44
C THR A 202 5.62 15.94 9.83
N SER A 203 5.66 15.70 8.50
CA SER A 203 6.92 15.43 7.78
C SER A 203 7.90 16.61 7.82
N GLU A 204 7.39 17.83 8.00
CA GLU A 204 8.17 19.07 8.16
C GLU A 204 8.55 19.34 9.63
N GLY A 205 8.20 18.42 10.53
CA GLY A 205 8.51 18.50 11.95
C GLY A 205 7.52 19.30 12.78
N CYS A 206 6.32 19.61 12.26
CA CYS A 206 5.22 20.20 13.01
C CYS A 206 4.10 19.18 13.22
N SER A 207 4.07 18.54 14.40
CA SER A 207 3.05 17.56 14.80
C SER A 207 1.90 18.16 15.61
N ASP A 208 1.77 19.49 15.65
CA ASP A 208 0.73 20.16 16.43
C ASP A 208 -0.60 20.09 15.68
N LYS A 209 -1.60 19.44 16.29
CA LYS A 209 -2.92 19.22 15.67
C LYS A 209 -3.77 20.47 15.57
N GLU A 210 -3.64 21.42 16.49
CA GLU A 210 -4.45 22.65 16.47
C GLU A 210 -3.93 23.60 15.38
N LEU A 211 -2.60 23.72 15.28
CA LEU A 211 -1.96 24.58 14.28
C LEU A 211 -2.21 24.08 12.84
N SER A 212 -2.25 22.76 12.65
CA SER A 212 -2.40 22.08 11.37
C SER A 212 -3.86 21.80 10.97
N ALA A 213 -4.82 21.96 11.89
CA ALA A 213 -6.22 21.60 11.67
C ALA A 213 -6.80 22.18 10.36
N ASN A 214 -6.56 23.47 10.11
CA ASN A 214 -7.06 24.17 8.91
C ASN A 214 -5.94 24.70 8.01
N HIS A 215 -4.71 24.21 8.20
CA HIS A 215 -3.55 24.74 7.50
C HIS A 215 -2.53 23.67 7.15
N LEU A 216 -1.95 23.82 5.95
CA LEU A 216 -0.73 23.14 5.57
C LEU A 216 0.47 23.92 6.11
N ILE A 217 1.37 23.25 6.82
CA ILE A 217 2.53 23.86 7.47
C ILE A 217 3.80 23.35 6.78
N LEU A 218 4.68 24.26 6.39
CA LEU A 218 5.99 23.94 5.82
C LEU A 218 7.11 24.58 6.62
N SER A 219 8.27 23.93 6.74
CA SER A 219 9.43 24.55 7.38
C SER A 219 9.90 25.77 6.56
N SER A 220 10.26 26.86 7.22
CA SER A 220 10.75 28.07 6.54
C SER A 220 12.23 27.99 6.18
N THR A 221 12.99 27.12 6.86
CA THR A 221 14.44 26.98 6.72
C THR A 221 14.84 25.51 6.66
N ARG A 222 15.77 25.20 5.76
CA ARG A 222 16.39 23.87 5.64
C ARG A 222 17.61 23.68 6.55
N VAL A 223 18.00 24.75 7.25
CA VAL A 223 19.08 24.72 8.24
C VAL A 223 18.43 24.42 9.58
N ASP A 224 18.84 23.33 10.21
CA ASP A 224 18.44 23.01 11.58
C ASP A 224 19.05 24.06 12.52
N ASP A 225 18.23 25.01 12.95
CA ASP A 225 18.55 25.87 14.08
C ASP A 225 18.27 25.10 15.37
N PRO A 226 19.29 24.85 16.22
CA PRO A 226 19.11 24.14 17.48
C PRO A 226 18.26 24.91 18.50
N ILE A 227 18.02 26.21 18.29
CA ILE A 227 17.34 27.08 19.24
C ILE A 227 15.86 27.27 18.88
N SER A 228 15.51 27.30 17.59
CA SER A 228 14.15 27.61 17.17
C SER A 228 13.78 26.94 15.85
N LYS A 229 12.49 26.63 15.68
CA LYS A 229 11.92 26.20 14.41
C LYS A 229 10.98 27.27 13.90
N SER A 230 11.04 27.50 12.59
CA SER A 230 10.18 28.47 11.92
C SER A 230 9.37 27.80 10.82
N TYR A 231 8.09 28.14 10.74
CA TYR A 231 7.13 27.53 9.84
C TYR A 231 6.36 28.57 9.05
N ARG A 232 5.99 28.22 7.83
CA ARG A 232 5.02 28.95 7.01
C ARG A 232 3.72 28.20 7.04
N ARG A 233 2.63 28.94 7.02
CA ARG A 233 1.29 28.40 7.12
C ARG A 233 0.49 28.77 5.87
N PHE A 234 -0.19 27.79 5.30
CA PHE A 234 -1.00 27.95 4.10
C PHE A 234 -2.43 27.50 4.42
N PRO A 235 -3.45 28.35 4.26
CA PRO A 235 -4.84 27.97 4.57
C PRO A 235 -5.30 26.82 3.70
N LEU A 236 -5.88 25.79 4.31
CA LEU A 236 -6.31 24.58 3.59
C LEU A 236 -7.48 24.87 2.62
N ASP A 237 -8.24 25.94 2.87
CA ASP A 237 -9.29 26.44 1.97
C ASP A 237 -8.77 26.90 0.61
N GLU A 238 -7.48 27.24 0.50
CA GLU A 238 -6.84 27.56 -0.77
C GLU A 238 -6.50 26.32 -1.60
N PHE A 239 -6.67 25.13 -1.03
CA PHE A 239 -6.40 23.85 -1.68
C PHE A 239 -7.68 23.05 -1.94
N GLU A 240 -7.57 22.15 -2.89
CA GLU A 240 -8.58 21.16 -3.24
C GLU A 240 -7.90 19.79 -3.42
N LEU A 241 -8.61 18.73 -3.04
CA LEU A 241 -8.24 17.36 -3.32
C LEU A 241 -9.33 16.78 -4.21
N PHE A 242 -8.97 16.13 -5.31
CA PHE A 242 -9.93 15.48 -6.20
C PHE A 242 -9.31 14.27 -6.88
N VAL A 243 -10.16 13.35 -7.31
CA VAL A 243 -9.74 12.14 -8.03
C VAL A 243 -9.23 12.53 -9.42
N ASN A 244 -8.05 12.03 -9.79
CA ASN A 244 -7.50 12.25 -11.11
C ASN A 244 -8.32 11.47 -12.14
N THR A 245 -9.19 12.18 -12.85
CA THR A 245 -10.03 11.62 -13.91
C THR A 245 -9.63 12.22 -15.23
N THR A 246 -9.38 11.38 -16.23
CA THR A 246 -9.15 11.83 -17.60
C THR A 246 -10.48 11.69 -18.35
N SER A 247 -11.28 12.76 -18.36
CA SER A 247 -12.64 12.76 -18.92
C SER A 247 -12.74 12.24 -20.37
N HIS A 248 -11.67 12.38 -21.18
CA HIS A 248 -11.62 11.86 -22.54
C HIS A 248 -11.42 10.34 -22.66
N LEU A 249 -10.88 9.67 -21.62
CA LEU A 249 -10.62 8.23 -21.64
C LEU A 249 -11.81 7.42 -21.11
N VAL A 250 -12.60 8.02 -20.21
CA VAL A 250 -13.75 7.37 -19.54
C VAL A 250 -14.94 7.14 -20.49
N GLU A 251 -14.99 7.83 -21.63
CA GLU A 251 -16.10 7.71 -22.59
C GLU A 251 -16.08 6.38 -23.37
N TYR A 252 -14.91 5.75 -23.53
CA TYR A 252 -14.73 4.58 -24.40
C TYR A 252 -14.02 3.39 -23.73
N ILE A 253 -13.40 3.59 -22.57
CA ILE A 253 -12.62 2.57 -21.86
C ILE A 253 -13.02 2.59 -20.39
N GLU A 254 -13.33 1.42 -19.83
CA GLU A 254 -13.45 1.26 -18.38
C GLU A 254 -12.12 1.66 -17.74
N TYR A 255 -12.10 2.82 -17.10
CA TYR A 255 -10.91 3.41 -16.50
C TYR A 255 -11.14 3.59 -15.00
N GLU A 256 -10.33 2.90 -14.19
CA GLU A 256 -10.26 3.13 -12.76
C GLU A 256 -9.16 4.16 -12.48
N SER A 257 -9.50 5.24 -11.78
CA SER A 257 -8.52 6.26 -11.39
C SER A 257 -7.46 5.67 -10.44
N ASP A 258 -6.21 6.05 -10.66
CA ASP A 258 -5.03 5.51 -9.97
C ASP A 258 -4.40 6.48 -8.96
N SER A 259 -4.91 7.72 -8.90
CA SER A 259 -4.27 8.82 -8.18
C SER A 259 -5.24 9.92 -7.77
N LEU A 260 -4.85 10.67 -6.75
CA LEU A 260 -5.51 11.91 -6.34
C LEU A 260 -4.65 13.11 -6.73
N ILE A 261 -5.27 14.26 -6.92
CA ILE A 261 -4.57 15.52 -7.17
C ILE A 261 -4.86 16.47 -6.00
N PHE A 262 -3.82 16.78 -5.24
CA PHE A 262 -3.85 17.83 -4.22
C PHE A 262 -3.28 19.12 -4.82
N ARG A 263 -4.11 20.15 -5.00
CA ARG A 263 -3.75 21.33 -5.79
C ARG A 263 -4.19 22.63 -5.14
N HIS A 264 -3.42 23.69 -5.37
CA HIS A 264 -3.81 25.05 -5.03
C HIS A 264 -4.85 25.62 -6.03
N LYS A 265 -5.95 26.18 -5.53
CA LYS A 265 -7.10 26.64 -6.34
C LYS A 265 -6.75 27.77 -7.33
N LYS A 266 -5.97 28.76 -6.90
CA LYS A 266 -5.51 29.89 -7.75
C LYS A 266 -4.34 29.48 -8.66
N ASP A 267 -3.22 29.07 -8.06
CA ASP A 267 -2.03 28.66 -8.80
C ASP A 267 -2.05 27.17 -9.12
N LYS A 268 -2.73 26.80 -10.20
CA LYS A 268 -2.93 25.41 -10.61
C LYS A 268 -1.65 24.62 -10.89
N ASN A 269 -0.52 25.31 -11.09
CA ASN A 269 0.81 24.70 -11.25
C ASN A 269 1.33 24.09 -9.94
N ILE A 270 0.87 24.60 -8.79
CA ILE A 270 1.17 24.04 -7.48
C ILE A 270 0.23 22.86 -7.26
N ARG A 271 0.67 21.68 -7.68
CA ARG A 271 -0.07 20.43 -7.56
C ARG A 271 0.85 19.30 -7.11
N LEU A 272 0.28 18.37 -6.37
CA LEU A 272 0.89 17.13 -5.94
C LEU A 272 0.00 15.98 -6.44
N THR A 273 0.59 15.07 -7.21
CA THR A 273 -0.07 13.83 -7.58
C THR A 273 0.17 12.84 -6.46
N VAL A 274 -0.91 12.32 -5.88
CA VAL A 274 -0.87 11.40 -4.75
C VAL A 274 -1.13 10.00 -5.29
N SER A 275 -0.05 9.23 -5.47
CA SER A 275 -0.09 7.79 -5.75
C SER A 275 -0.34 6.99 -4.46
N LEU A 276 -0.60 5.68 -4.60
CA LEU A 276 -0.73 4.77 -3.46
C LEU A 276 0.53 4.77 -2.56
N ASP A 277 1.73 4.71 -3.15
CA ASP A 277 3.00 4.77 -2.41
C ASP A 277 3.13 6.05 -1.57
N LEU A 278 2.78 7.21 -2.15
CA LEU A 278 2.85 8.48 -1.43
C LEU A 278 1.78 8.56 -0.34
N PHE A 279 0.58 8.08 -0.62
CA PHE A 279 -0.51 8.04 0.34
C PHE A 279 -0.18 7.15 1.54
N GLU A 280 0.39 5.98 1.31
CA GLU A 280 0.80 5.07 2.39
C GLU A 280 1.93 5.64 3.24
N MET A 281 2.94 6.25 2.61
CA MET A 281 4.00 6.92 3.38
C MET A 281 3.42 8.02 4.28
N LEU A 282 2.51 8.85 3.75
CA LEU A 282 1.87 9.91 4.53
C LEU A 282 0.99 9.34 5.65
N HIS A 283 0.32 8.22 5.41
CA HIS A 283 -0.44 7.49 6.42
C HIS A 283 0.47 7.00 7.56
N PHE A 284 1.65 6.47 7.27
CA PHE A 284 2.61 6.08 8.32
C PHE A 284 3.18 7.29 9.05
N ILE A 285 3.42 8.42 8.36
CA ILE A 285 3.90 9.66 8.99
C ILE A 285 2.88 10.18 10.01
N GLU A 286 1.59 10.13 9.67
CA GLU A 286 0.51 10.47 10.59
C GLU A 286 0.54 9.61 11.87
N GLN A 287 0.98 8.34 11.76
CA GLN A 287 1.16 7.42 12.88
C GLN A 287 2.50 7.57 13.62
N GLY A 288 3.35 8.52 13.22
CA GLY A 288 4.63 8.82 13.86
C GLY A 288 5.86 8.19 13.20
N PHE A 289 5.72 7.63 11.99
CA PHE A 289 6.88 7.21 11.19
C PHE A 289 7.66 8.43 10.68
N SER A 290 8.99 8.36 10.73
CA SER A 290 9.86 9.38 10.13
C SER A 290 10.55 8.78 8.89
N PRO A 291 10.29 9.31 7.68
CA PRO A 291 10.86 8.77 6.45
C PRO A 291 12.38 8.99 6.41
N SER A 292 13.11 8.09 5.74
CA SER A 292 14.54 8.25 5.53
C SER A 292 14.84 9.25 4.41
N VAL A 293 16.08 9.76 4.38
CA VAL A 293 16.53 10.66 3.30
C VAL A 293 16.48 9.97 1.93
N ASN A 294 16.70 8.65 1.88
CA ASN A 294 16.65 7.88 0.64
C ASN A 294 15.20 7.78 0.12
N ASP A 295 14.23 7.60 1.01
CA ASP A 295 12.82 7.57 0.65
C ASP A 295 12.40 8.88 0.00
N LEU A 296 12.74 10.01 0.64
CA LEU A 296 12.41 11.36 0.16
C LEU A 296 13.07 11.71 -1.18
N ARG A 297 14.32 11.26 -1.42
CA ARG A 297 15.06 11.53 -2.66
C ARG A 297 14.70 10.60 -3.82
N GLY A 298 14.25 9.38 -3.52
CA GLY A 298 13.91 8.38 -4.52
C GLY A 298 12.45 8.48 -4.97
N LYS A 299 11.56 7.84 -4.21
CA LYS A 299 10.16 7.64 -4.60
C LYS A 299 9.29 8.91 -4.50
N PHE A 300 9.73 9.93 -3.74
CA PHE A 300 8.86 11.05 -3.36
C PHE A 300 9.34 12.43 -3.83
N VAL A 301 10.05 12.48 -4.97
CA VAL A 301 10.53 13.74 -5.59
C VAL A 301 9.37 14.72 -5.85
N GLU A 302 8.18 14.22 -6.21
CA GLU A 302 7.00 15.05 -6.46
C GLU A 302 6.59 15.87 -5.21
N LEU A 303 6.69 15.27 -4.02
CA LEU A 303 6.41 15.97 -2.76
C LEU A 303 7.41 17.11 -2.54
N GLN A 304 8.69 16.88 -2.84
CA GLN A 304 9.71 17.92 -2.72
C GLN A 304 9.48 19.07 -3.72
N ILE A 305 9.09 18.76 -4.96
CA ILE A 305 8.76 19.77 -5.97
C ILE A 305 7.55 20.61 -5.50
N PHE A 306 6.50 19.95 -5.02
CA PHE A 306 5.31 20.63 -4.49
C PHE A 306 5.66 21.59 -3.34
N LYS A 307 6.47 21.11 -2.36
CA LYS A 307 6.97 21.93 -1.24
C LYS A 307 7.77 23.13 -1.73
N ASN A 308 8.72 22.91 -2.65
CA ASN A 308 9.55 23.98 -3.21
C ASN A 308 8.70 25.05 -3.94
N LEU A 309 7.65 24.65 -4.66
CA LEU A 309 6.77 25.59 -5.35
C LEU A 309 5.95 26.44 -4.36
N LEU A 310 5.50 25.84 -3.25
CA LEU A 310 4.82 26.56 -2.17
C LEU A 310 5.77 27.50 -1.41
N GLU A 311 7.00 27.07 -1.14
CA GLU A 311 8.04 27.90 -0.50
C GLU A 311 8.38 29.16 -1.31
N ASN A 312 8.17 29.17 -2.61
CA ASN A 312 8.42 30.35 -3.44
C ASN A 312 7.27 31.38 -3.43
N LYS A 313 6.14 31.07 -2.77
CA LYS A 313 5.06 32.05 -2.64
C LYS A 313 5.45 33.19 -1.67
N PRO A 314 5.02 34.43 -1.96
CA PRO A 314 5.15 35.52 -1.01
C PRO A 314 4.32 35.22 0.23
N TYR A 315 4.90 35.43 1.40
CA TYR A 315 4.24 35.25 2.69
C TYR A 315 4.34 36.55 3.49
N ARG A 316 3.31 36.81 4.28
CA ARG A 316 3.27 37.93 5.24
C ARG A 316 3.28 37.45 6.68
N GLU A 317 3.23 36.14 6.91
CA GLU A 317 3.24 35.54 8.25
C GLU A 317 4.27 34.40 8.34
N VAL A 318 4.93 34.31 9.49
CA VAL A 318 5.82 33.22 9.89
C VAL A 318 5.48 32.82 11.31
N ILE A 319 5.46 31.52 11.57
CA ILE A 319 5.25 30.96 12.90
C ILE A 319 6.61 30.52 13.45
N VAL A 320 6.92 30.85 14.69
CA VAL A 320 8.17 30.50 15.34
C VAL A 320 7.88 29.77 16.65
N THR A 321 8.63 28.72 16.92
CA THR A 321 8.55 27.98 18.18
C THR A 321 9.94 27.60 18.67
N LYS A 322 10.12 27.53 19.98
CA LYS A 322 11.35 27.07 20.63
C LYS A 322 11.26 25.59 21.08
N ASN A 323 10.06 25.14 21.41
CA ASN A 323 9.82 23.88 22.11
C ASN A 323 8.70 23.02 21.49
N SER A 324 8.18 23.42 20.33
CA SER A 324 7.03 22.78 19.65
C SER A 324 5.78 22.70 20.54
N LYS A 325 5.64 23.60 21.51
CA LYS A 325 4.47 23.76 22.39
C LYS A 325 3.94 25.18 22.36
N ASP A 326 4.83 26.16 22.51
CA ASP A 326 4.49 27.56 22.45
C ASP A 326 4.78 28.08 21.04
N PHE A 327 3.76 28.62 20.38
CA PHE A 327 3.84 29.13 19.02
C PHE A 327 3.63 30.64 19.01
N PHE A 328 4.50 31.36 18.30
CA PHE A 328 4.39 32.80 18.10
C PHE A 328 4.24 33.09 16.63
N LYS A 329 3.31 33.98 16.29
CA LYS A 329 3.09 34.48 14.94
C LYS A 329 3.82 35.81 14.78
N ILE A 330 4.66 35.89 13.76
CA ILE A 330 5.25 37.13 13.26
C ILE A 330 4.53 37.49 11.97
N SER A 331 3.86 38.65 11.93
CA SER A 331 3.16 39.13 10.73
C SER A 331 3.61 40.50 10.29
N LEU A 332 3.66 40.71 8.98
CA LEU A 332 3.88 42.01 8.35
C LEU A 332 2.52 42.69 8.13
N GLU A 333 2.25 43.75 8.89
CA GLU A 333 1.07 44.60 8.75
C GLU A 333 1.26 45.65 7.64
N ASP A 334 0.14 46.21 7.17
CA ASP A 334 0.15 47.26 6.16
C ASP A 334 0.91 48.50 6.71
N GLY A 335 1.96 48.90 5.98
CA GLY A 335 2.91 49.93 6.43
C GLY A 335 4.26 49.41 6.94
N ASN A 336 4.62 48.14 6.64
CA ASN A 336 5.90 47.50 7.00
C ASN A 336 6.13 47.38 8.52
N LYS A 337 5.07 47.38 9.31
CA LYS A 337 5.16 47.10 10.75
C LYS A 337 5.18 45.59 10.98
N ILE A 338 6.09 45.14 11.84
CA ILE A 338 6.18 43.74 12.24
C ILE A 338 5.45 43.60 13.57
N ALA A 339 4.42 42.76 13.60
CA ALA A 339 3.65 42.41 14.80
C ALA A 339 4.03 40.99 15.26
N LEU A 340 4.15 40.81 16.58
CA LEU A 340 4.36 39.53 17.23
C LEU A 340 3.14 39.22 18.11
N SER A 341 2.49 38.07 17.89
CA SER A 341 1.40 37.59 18.74
C SER A 341 1.62 36.14 19.16
N SER A 342 1.17 35.76 20.36
CA SER A 342 1.08 34.35 20.74
C SER A 342 -0.10 33.70 20.02
N LEU A 343 0.05 32.44 19.62
CA LEU A 343 -1.03 31.62 19.06
C LEU A 343 -1.69 30.77 20.14
#